data_AF-A0A2K8KIQ4-F1
#
_entry.id   AF-A0A2K8KIQ4-F1
#
_cell.length_a   1.000
_cell.length_b   1.000
_cell.length_c   1.000
_cell.angle_alpha   90.00
_cell.angle_beta   90.00
_cell.angle_gamma   90.00
#
_symmetry.space_group_name_H-M   'P 1'
#
loop_
_entity.id
_entity.type
_entity.pdbx_description
1 polymer ?
#
loop_
_entity_poly.entity_id
_entity_poly.type
_entity_poly.pdbx_seq_one_letter_code
_entity_poly.pdbx_strand_id
1 'polypeptide(L)' 'MTDNSPHHHEKKRDWRNDEEPWPIWAGLMVFLNVLVIATMVWGLPGLVSVMVPAAIGMVIVLIFIVFG' A
#
# COMPACT_ATOMS: atom_id res chain seq x y z
N MET A 1 36.03 -13.93 39.73
CA MET A 1 34.83 -14.79 39.76
C MET A 1 33.71 -14.05 39.04
N THR A 2 32.99 -14.82 38.22
CA THR A 2 32.07 -14.44 37.14
C THR A 2 30.84 -13.65 37.58
N ASP A 3 30.57 -12.54 36.89
CA ASP A 3 29.28 -11.84 36.88
C ASP A 3 28.29 -12.66 36.02
N ASN A 4 27.37 -13.37 36.69
CA ASN A 4 26.30 -14.12 36.05
C ASN A 4 25.00 -13.31 36.13
N SER A 5 24.94 -12.23 35.36
CA SER A 5 23.68 -11.54 35.11
C SER A 5 22.94 -12.25 33.97
N PRO A 6 21.75 -12.84 34.19
CA PRO A 6 20.96 -13.40 33.10
C PRO A 6 20.50 -12.26 32.20
N HIS A 7 21.15 -12.11 31.05
CA HIS A 7 20.67 -11.26 29.97
C HIS A 7 19.31 -11.81 29.51
N HIS A 8 18.23 -11.29 30.09
CA HIS A 8 16.90 -11.39 29.51
C HIS A 8 16.98 -10.73 28.14
N HIS A 9 17.04 -11.56 27.09
CA HIS A 9 16.80 -11.14 25.73
C HIS A 9 15.36 -10.64 25.65
N GLU A 10 15.13 -9.36 25.94
CA GLU A 10 13.93 -8.67 25.52
C GLU A 10 13.88 -8.77 24.00
N LYS A 11 13.05 -9.71 23.51
CA LYS A 11 12.52 -9.68 22.16
C LYS A 11 11.80 -8.34 22.03
N LYS A 12 12.50 -7.32 21.56
CA LYS A 12 11.89 -6.13 20.99
C LYS A 12 10.99 -6.65 19.88
N ARG A 13 9.69 -6.64 20.14
CA ARG A 13 8.69 -6.98 19.13
C ARG A 13 8.75 -5.85 18.11
N ASP A 14 9.57 -6.07 17.09
CA ASP A 14 9.68 -5.25 15.91
C ASP A 14 8.39 -5.42 15.09
N TRP A 15 7.27 -4.89 15.59
CA TRP A 15 5.95 -4.88 14.92
C TRP A 15 5.93 -4.06 13.61
N ARG A 16 7.10 -3.58 13.16
CA ARG A 16 7.27 -2.64 12.07
C ARG A 16 7.99 -3.26 10.86
N ASN A 17 8.36 -4.54 10.94
CA ASN A 17 9.27 -5.20 10.00
C ASN A 17 8.81 -6.60 9.57
N ASP A 18 7.50 -6.85 9.49
CA ASP A 18 7.02 -8.00 8.74
C ASP A 18 6.66 -7.52 7.33
N GLU A 19 7.40 -8.02 6.36
CA GLU A 19 7.38 -7.73 4.93
C GLU A 19 6.07 -8.19 4.28
N GLU A 20 4.93 -7.78 4.83
CA GLU A 20 3.65 -8.24 4.38
C GLU A 20 3.34 -7.52 3.07
N PRO A 21 3.32 -8.20 1.90
CA PRO A 21 2.83 -7.59 0.66
C PRO A 21 1.30 -7.33 0.76
N TRP A 22 0.67 -7.78 1.84
CA TRP A 22 -0.75 -7.70 2.13
C TRP A 22 -1.38 -6.31 1.95
N PRO A 23 -0.79 -5.18 2.39
CA PRO A 23 -1.38 -3.87 2.17
C PRO A 23 -1.48 -3.53 0.69
N ILE A 24 -0.48 -3.94 -0.10
CA ILE A 24 -0.42 -3.72 -1.54
C ILE A 24 -1.45 -4.59 -2.25
N TRP A 25 -1.53 -5.88 -1.90
CA TRP A 25 -2.53 -6.81 -2.44
C TRP A 25 -3.96 -6.42 -2.06
N ALA A 26 -4.18 -5.93 -0.83
CA ALA A 26 -5.47 -5.44 -0.37
C ALA A 26 -5.91 -4.20 -1.16
N GLY A 27 -5.00 -3.23 -1.35
CA GLY A 27 -5.26 -2.05 -2.19
C GLY A 27 -5.59 -2.43 -3.63
N LEU A 28 -4.84 -3.38 -4.21
CA LEU A 28 -5.07 -3.85 -5.58
C LEU A 28 -6.43 -4.54 -5.74
N MET A 29 -6.82 -5.39 -4.80
CA MET A 29 -8.13 -6.06 -4.83
C MET A 29 -9.29 -5.08 -4.70
N VAL A 30 -9.16 -4.07 -3.85
CA VAL A 30 -10.18 -3.00 -3.71
C VAL A 30 -10.27 -2.19 -5.02
N PHE A 31 -9.13 -1.81 -5.60
CA PHE A 31 -9.09 -1.09 -6.88
C PHE A 31 -9.75 -1.90 -8.01
N LEU A 32 -9.41 -3.18 -8.14
CA LEU A 32 -10.00 -4.08 -9.13
C LEU A 32 -11.52 -4.21 -8.94
N ASN A 33 -11.98 -4.34 -7.70
CA ASN A 33 -13.41 -4.46 -7.41
C ASN A 33 -14.18 -3.19 -7.79
N VAL A 34 -13.64 -2.01 -7.43
CA VAL A 34 -14.22 -0.72 -7.84
C VAL A 34 -14.22 -0.56 -9.36
N LEU A 35 -13.15 -0.96 -10.05
CA LEU A 35 -13.07 -0.93 -11.52
C LEU A 35 -14.11 -1.85 -12.17
N VAL A 36 -14.27 -3.07 -11.66
CA VAL A 36 -15.27 -4.02 -12.17
C VAL A 36 -16.68 -3.51 -11.92
N ILE A 37 -16.99 -3.00 -10.73
CA ILE A 37 -18.31 -2.41 -10.43
C ILE A 37 -18.57 -1.18 -11.32
N ALA A 38 -17.60 -0.28 -11.47
CA ALA A 38 -17.75 0.91 -12.28
C ALA A 38 -18.00 0.57 -13.77
N THR A 39 -17.24 -0.38 -14.32
CA THR A 39 -17.42 -0.84 -15.70
C THR A 39 -18.73 -1.59 -15.90
N MET A 40 -19.20 -2.34 -14.90
CA MET A 40 -20.45 -3.11 -14.99
C MET A 40 -21.71 -2.22 -14.84
N VAL A 41 -21.66 -1.17 -14.02
CA VAL A 41 -22.81 -0.28 -13.78
C VAL A 41 -22.90 0.85 -14.82
N TRP A 42 -21.76 1.38 -15.30
CA TRP A 42 -21.73 2.57 -16.17
C TRP A 42 -21.04 2.36 -17.54
N GLY A 43 -20.31 1.27 -17.76
CA GLY A 43 -19.60 1.04 -19.03
C GLY A 43 -18.39 1.96 -19.23
N LEU A 44 -18.27 2.60 -20.40
CA LEU A 44 -17.19 3.54 -20.78
C LEU A 44 -16.91 4.63 -19.73
N PRO A 45 -17.91 5.36 -19.20
CA PRO A 45 -17.67 6.37 -18.18
C PRO A 45 -17.18 5.79 -16.84
N GLY A 46 -17.51 4.52 -16.54
CA GLY A 46 -16.94 3.81 -15.39
C GLY A 46 -15.43 3.60 -15.53
N LEU A 47 -14.96 3.30 -16.74
CA LEU A 47 -13.54 3.16 -17.05
C LEU A 47 -12.79 4.50 -16.93
N VAL A 48 -13.39 5.60 -17.40
CA VAL A 48 -12.85 6.95 -17.22
C VAL A 48 -12.73 7.31 -15.74
N SER A 49 -13.71 6.92 -14.91
CA SER A 49 -13.70 7.22 -13.47
C SER A 49 -12.52 6.61 -12.70
N VAL A 50 -11.93 5.52 -13.19
CA VAL A 50 -10.75 4.89 -12.58
C VAL A 50 -9.44 5.37 -13.20
N MET A 51 -9.48 5.69 -14.50
CA MET A 51 -8.32 6.19 -15.23
C MET A 51 -7.89 7.60 -14.75
N VAL A 52 -8.86 8.45 -14.38
CA VAL A 52 -8.60 9.79 -13.83
C VAL A 52 -7.81 9.77 -12.50
N PRO A 53 -8.25 9.07 -11.44
CA PRO A 53 -7.49 8.99 -10.19
C PRO A 53 -6.14 8.30 -10.35
N ALA A 54 -6.00 7.31 -11.26
CA ALA A 54 -4.71 6.71 -11.58
C ALA A 54 -3.73 7.73 -12.22
N ALA A 55 -4.22 8.54 -13.17
CA ALA A 55 -3.43 9.60 -13.79
C ALA A 55 -3.02 10.67 -12.76
N ILE A 56 -3.93 11.06 -11.86
CA ILE A 56 -3.63 12.00 -10.77
C ILE A 56 -2.52 11.43 -9.86
N GLY A 57 -2.59 10.13 -9.51
CA GLY A 57 -1.55 9.47 -8.73
C GLY A 57 -0.17 9.55 -9.39
N MET A 58 -0.09 9.27 -10.70
CA MET A 58 1.14 9.42 -11.48
C MET A 58 1.68 10.86 -11.48
N VAL A 59 0.80 11.86 -11.62
CA VAL A 59 1.20 13.28 -11.58
C VAL A 59 1.75 13.65 -10.21
N ILE A 60 1.12 13.21 -9.12
CA ILE A 60 1.60 13.46 -7.76
C ILE A 60 2.98 12.84 -7.56
N VAL A 61 3.20 11.60 -8.01
CA VAL A 61 4.51 10.93 -7.96
C VAL A 61 5.56 11.74 -8.72
N LEU A 62 5.24 12.21 -9.93
CA LEU A 62 6.15 13.05 -10.71
C LEU A 62 6.48 14.37 -10.00
N ILE A 63 5.51 15.03 -9.38
CA ILE A 63 5.73 16.25 -8.58
C ILE A 63 6.66 15.96 -7.40
N PHE A 64 6.45 14.86 -6.69
CA PHE A 64 7.32 14.45 -5.58
C PHE A 64 8.76 14.16 -6.03
N ILE A 65 8.95 13.58 -7.22
CA ILE A 65 10.29 13.33 -7.78
C ILE A 65 10.97 14.63 -8.22
N VAL A 66 10.22 15.61 -8.74
CA VAL A 66 10.80 16.86 -9.26
C VAL A 66 11.14 17.86 -8.15
N PHE A 67 10.33 17.92 -7.09
CA PHE A 67 10.50 18.89 -5.99
C PHE A 67 11.10 18.29 -4.71
N GLY A 68 11.20 16.97 -4.60
CA GLY A 68 11.88 16.26 -3.51
C GLY A 68 13.33 15.94 -3.87
#